data_AF-W4SDZ3-F1
#
_entry.id   AF-W4SDZ3-F1
#
_cell.length_a   1.000
_cell.length_b   1.000
_cell.length_c   1.000
_cell.angle_alpha   90.00
_cell.angle_beta   90.00
_cell.angle_gamma   90.00
#
_symmetry.space_group_name_H-M   'P 1'
#
loop_
_entity.id
_entity.type
_entity.pdbx_description
1 polymer ?
#
loop_
_entity_poly.entity_id
_entity_poly.type
_entity_poly.pdbx_seq_one_letter_code
_entity_poly.pdbx_strand_id
1 'polypeptide(L)'
;MTPAQRAELRARYAAWKGLTATDRVVLRQARERLHGLPDDQQRALRTQFTAMDRLHRDGWRLGSQLGAFYPQLQPLIGYVPPAQRDTLLAALRSLDAGQLEQLAMLAQRTPPQERDGLRDALLAQAPATRSAWLKRQLAR
;
A
#
# COMPACT_ATOMS: atom_id res chain seq x y z
N MET A 1 -27.39 -11.69 -3.11
CA MET A 1 -26.22 -10.78 -2.97
C MET A 1 -26.71 -9.34 -2.90
N THR A 2 -26.34 -8.61 -1.85
CA THR A 2 -26.66 -7.19 -1.70
C THR A 2 -25.77 -6.32 -2.60
N PRO A 3 -26.14 -5.06 -2.89
CA PRO A 3 -25.30 -4.12 -3.63
C PRO A 3 -23.91 -3.94 -2.99
N ALA A 4 -23.83 -3.90 -1.66
CA ALA A 4 -22.58 -3.80 -0.92
C ALA A 4 -21.68 -5.03 -1.13
N GLN A 5 -22.25 -6.24 -1.09
CA GLN A 5 -21.50 -7.48 -1.39
C GLN A 5 -20.96 -7.51 -2.83
N ARG A 6 -21.73 -6.99 -3.79
CA ARG A 6 -21.29 -6.85 -5.19
C ARG A 6 -20.14 -5.84 -5.34
N ALA A 7 -20.20 -4.71 -4.64
CA ALA A 7 -19.13 -3.71 -4.66
C ALA A 7 -17.83 -4.27 -4.05
N GLU A 8 -17.93 -4.95 -2.91
CA GLU A 8 -16.80 -5.60 -2.25
C GLU A 8 -16.14 -6.66 -3.14
N LEU A 9 -16.94 -7.51 -3.79
CA LEU A 9 -16.40 -8.52 -4.72
C LEU A 9 -15.66 -7.87 -5.89
N ARG A 10 -16.21 -6.79 -6.48
CA ARG A 10 -15.54 -6.03 -7.55
C ARG A 10 -14.23 -5.42 -7.08
N ALA A 11 -14.20 -4.84 -5.87
CA ALA A 11 -12.99 -4.26 -5.30
C ALA A 11 -11.90 -5.32 -5.09
N ARG A 12 -12.25 -6.48 -4.53
CA ARG A 12 -11.32 -7.61 -4.35
C ARG A 12 -10.79 -8.13 -5.68
N TYR A 13 -11.66 -8.25 -6.69
CA TYR A 13 -11.25 -8.69 -8.01
C TYR A 13 -10.32 -7.69 -8.70
N ALA A 14 -10.61 -6.39 -8.61
CA ALA A 14 -9.75 -5.33 -9.13
C ALA A 14 -8.38 -5.33 -8.44
N ALA A 15 -8.35 -5.46 -7.11
CA ALA A 15 -7.12 -5.58 -6.34
C ALA A 15 -6.28 -6.79 -6.79
N TRP A 16 -6.91 -7.97 -6.89
CA TRP A 16 -6.25 -9.18 -7.38
C TRP A 16 -5.65 -9.00 -8.78
N LYS A 17 -6.39 -8.38 -9.70
CA LYS A 17 -5.88 -8.08 -11.05
C LYS A 17 -4.69 -7.12 -11.02
N GLY A 18 -4.64 -6.19 -10.07
CA GLY A 18 -3.56 -5.22 -9.92
C GLY A 18 -2.30 -5.74 -9.24
N LEU A 19 -2.33 -6.93 -8.63
CA LEU A 19 -1.15 -7.53 -8.00
C LEU A 19 -0.11 -7.97 -9.04
N THR A 20 1.15 -7.66 -8.76
CA THR A 20 2.28 -8.09 -9.59
C THR A 20 2.47 -9.61 -9.51
N ALA A 21 3.28 -10.18 -10.42
CA ALA A 21 3.63 -11.60 -10.35
C ALA A 21 4.31 -11.95 -9.02
N THR A 22 5.21 -11.07 -8.55
CA THR A 22 5.88 -11.19 -7.25
C THR A 22 4.88 -11.17 -6.09
N ASP A 23 3.92 -10.24 -6.08
CA ASP A 23 2.87 -10.19 -5.05
C ASP A 23 2.08 -11.50 -4.98
N ARG A 24 1.73 -12.07 -6.14
CA ARG A 24 0.97 -13.34 -6.19
C ARG A 24 1.78 -14.52 -5.65
N VAL A 25 3.10 -14.54 -5.85
CA VAL A 25 3.99 -15.55 -5.26
C VAL A 25 4.03 -15.39 -3.74
N VAL A 26 4.23 -14.16 -3.25
CA VAL A 26 4.27 -13.87 -1.80
C VAL A 26 2.95 -14.25 -1.13
N LEU A 27 1.80 -13.92 -1.74
CA LEU A 27 0.49 -14.29 -1.22
C LEU A 27 0.28 -15.80 -1.20
N ARG A 28 0.73 -16.53 -2.24
CA ARG A 28 0.64 -18.00 -2.24
C ARG A 28 1.43 -18.59 -1.10
N GLN A 29 2.67 -18.15 -0.90
CA GLN A 29 3.51 -18.61 0.21
C GLN A 29 2.90 -18.23 1.58
N ALA A 30 2.31 -17.04 1.70
CA ALA A 30 1.64 -16.62 2.93
C ALA A 30 0.41 -17.48 3.23
N ARG A 31 -0.34 -17.88 2.19
CA ARG A 31 -1.46 -18.81 2.31
C ARG A 31 -1.00 -20.18 2.78
N GLU A 32 0.06 -20.74 2.20
CA GLU A 32 0.60 -22.04 2.64
C GLU A 32 1.07 -21.97 4.10
N ARG A 33 1.78 -20.89 4.47
CA ARG A 33 2.19 -20.64 5.86
C ARG A 33 1.00 -20.59 6.81
N LEU A 34 -0.05 -19.85 6.46
CA LEU A 34 -1.27 -19.75 7.26
C LEU A 34 -1.95 -21.11 7.43
N HIS A 35 -2.07 -21.91 6.37
CA HIS A 35 -2.66 -23.25 6.44
C HIS A 35 -1.83 -24.24 7.25
N GLY A 36 -0.51 -24.04 7.34
CA GLY A 36 0.37 -24.84 8.19
C GLY A 36 0.29 -24.51 9.68
N LEU A 37 -0.35 -23.41 10.07
CA LEU A 37 -0.49 -23.04 11.48
C LEU A 37 -1.60 -23.86 12.18
N PRO A 38 -1.47 -24.12 13.50
CA PRO A 38 -2.57 -24.63 14.31
C PRO A 38 -3.85 -23.79 14.20
N ASP A 39 -5.01 -24.43 14.33
CA ASP A 39 -6.32 -23.78 14.15
C ASP A 39 -6.56 -22.59 15.08
N ASP A 40 -6.06 -22.66 16.32
CA ASP A 40 -6.11 -21.56 17.29
C ASP A 40 -5.30 -20.35 16.81
N GLN A 41 -4.11 -20.57 16.25
CA GLN A 41 -3.28 -19.51 15.69
C GLN A 41 -3.91 -18.92 14.42
N GLN A 42 -4.47 -19.76 13.53
CA GLN A 42 -5.22 -19.28 12.37
C GLN A 42 -6.41 -18.40 12.78
N ARG A 43 -7.17 -18.84 13.80
CA ARG A 43 -8.29 -18.05 14.36
C ARG A 43 -7.80 -16.74 14.96
N ALA A 44 -6.71 -16.76 15.72
CA ALA A 44 -6.14 -15.55 16.32
C ALA A 44 -5.75 -14.52 15.25
N LEU A 45 -5.04 -14.93 14.20
CA LEU A 45 -4.66 -14.06 13.08
C LEU A 45 -5.89 -13.49 12.36
N ARG A 46 -6.90 -14.31 12.10
CA ARG A 46 -8.14 -13.85 11.48
C ARG A 46 -8.87 -12.84 12.37
N THR A 47 -8.94 -13.08 13.67
CA THR A 47 -9.54 -12.13 14.63
C THR A 47 -8.78 -10.81 14.64
N GLN A 48 -7.44 -10.84 14.72
CA GLN A 48 -6.61 -9.64 14.66
C GLN A 48 -6.86 -8.86 13.36
N PHE A 49 -6.85 -9.54 12.21
CA PHE A 49 -7.12 -8.89 10.93
C PHE A 49 -8.52 -8.27 10.89
N THR A 50 -9.55 -8.97 11.39
CA THR A 50 -10.93 -8.47 11.41
C THR A 50 -11.14 -7.33 12.41
N ALA A 51 -10.31 -7.23 13.43
CA ALA A 51 -10.31 -6.13 14.40
C ALA A 51 -9.59 -4.86 13.89
N MET A 52 -8.75 -4.97 12.84
CA MET A 52 -8.10 -3.80 12.24
C MET A 52 -9.13 -2.83 11.66
N ASP A 53 -8.84 -1.54 11.70
CA ASP A 53 -9.67 -0.54 11.02
C ASP A 53 -9.83 -0.86 9.52
N ARG A 54 -10.99 -0.52 8.96
CA ARG A 54 -11.32 -0.82 7.56
C ARG A 54 -10.30 -0.22 6.59
N LEU A 55 -9.84 1.00 6.84
CA LEU A 55 -8.84 1.67 6.01
C LEU A 55 -7.54 0.85 5.97
N HIS A 56 -7.08 0.38 7.12
CA HIS A 56 -5.88 -0.47 7.21
C HIS A 56 -6.07 -1.82 6.51
N ARG A 57 -7.23 -2.47 6.65
CA ARG A 57 -7.53 -3.70 5.92
C ARG A 57 -7.56 -3.49 4.41
N ASP A 58 -8.17 -2.39 3.97
CA ASP A 58 -8.28 -2.05 2.55
C ASP A 58 -6.89 -1.74 1.96
N GLY A 59 -5.97 -1.18 2.74
CA GLY A 59 -4.56 -0.98 2.36
C GLY A 59 -3.84 -2.25 1.93
N TRP A 60 -4.10 -3.39 2.59
CA TRP A 60 -3.50 -4.68 2.23
C TRP A 60 -3.89 -5.18 0.83
N ARG A 61 -4.94 -4.61 0.21
CA ARG A 61 -5.30 -4.91 -1.18
C ARG A 61 -4.27 -4.40 -2.19
N LEU A 62 -3.39 -3.50 -1.78
CA LEU A 62 -2.37 -2.91 -2.66
C LEU A 62 -1.18 -3.84 -2.92
N GLY A 63 -1.08 -4.97 -2.19
CA GLY A 63 0.06 -5.88 -2.18
C GLY A 63 0.70 -5.94 -0.79
N SER A 64 1.51 -6.96 -0.51
CA SER A 64 2.06 -7.17 0.83
C SER A 64 3.05 -6.09 1.23
N GLN A 65 3.88 -5.61 0.29
CA GLN A 65 4.87 -4.59 0.58
C GLN A 65 4.19 -3.24 0.81
N LEU A 66 3.41 -2.73 -0.16
CA LEU A 66 2.73 -1.45 -0.04
C LEU A 66 1.66 -1.44 1.07
N GLY A 67 0.96 -2.56 1.28
CA GLY A 67 -0.02 -2.73 2.35
C GLY A 67 0.57 -2.60 3.75
N ALA A 68 1.79 -3.10 3.97
CA ALA A 68 2.48 -2.96 5.26
C ALA A 68 2.82 -1.51 5.61
N PHE A 69 3.09 -0.67 4.62
CA PHE A 69 3.37 0.76 4.78
C PHE A 69 2.13 1.66 4.64
N TYR A 70 0.97 1.08 4.33
CA TYR A 70 -0.24 1.86 4.04
C TYR A 70 -0.67 2.77 5.21
N PRO A 71 -0.66 2.35 6.49
CA PRO A 71 -0.98 3.24 7.61
C PRO A 71 -0.13 4.50 7.62
N GLN A 72 1.18 4.36 7.39
CA GLN A 72 2.13 5.46 7.44
C GLN A 72 2.09 6.32 6.16
N LEU A 73 1.72 5.74 5.03
CA LEU A 73 1.55 6.46 3.77
C LEU A 73 0.18 7.16 3.66
N GLN A 74 -0.79 6.76 4.48
CA GLN A 74 -2.16 7.26 4.46
C GLN A 74 -2.26 8.79 4.38
N PRO A 75 -1.46 9.59 5.12
CA PRO A 75 -1.56 11.04 5.01
C PRO A 75 -1.34 11.55 3.59
N LEU A 76 -0.42 10.93 2.83
CA LEU A 76 -0.05 11.31 1.47
C LEU A 76 -0.99 10.74 0.41
N ILE A 77 -1.56 9.55 0.63
CA ILE A 77 -2.32 8.79 -0.38
C ILE A 77 -3.79 8.59 -0.06
N GLY A 78 -4.26 9.08 1.10
CA GLY A 78 -5.67 8.99 1.51
C GLY A 78 -6.60 9.79 0.61
N TYR A 79 -6.09 10.87 0.01
CA TYR A 79 -6.77 11.62 -1.04
C TYR A 79 -5.81 11.86 -2.21
N VAL A 80 -6.08 11.20 -3.33
CA VAL A 80 -5.32 11.35 -4.57
C VAL A 80 -6.28 11.79 -5.68
N PRO A 81 -5.98 12.90 -6.39
CA PRO A 81 -6.76 13.34 -7.53
C PRO A 81 -6.93 12.21 -8.56
N PRO A 82 -8.13 12.02 -9.14
CA PRO A 82 -8.38 10.91 -10.06
C PRO A 82 -7.35 10.76 -11.17
N ALA A 83 -6.90 11.87 -11.75
CA ALA A 83 -5.90 11.91 -12.81
C ALA A 83 -4.51 11.39 -12.41
N GLN A 84 -4.17 11.41 -11.11
CA GLN A 84 -2.87 10.96 -10.61
C GLN A 84 -2.90 9.52 -10.05
N ARG A 85 -4.07 8.92 -9.83
CA ARG A 85 -4.20 7.66 -9.07
C ARG A 85 -3.39 6.52 -9.66
N ASP A 86 -3.53 6.27 -10.96
CA ASP A 86 -2.86 5.15 -11.60
C ASP A 86 -1.35 5.35 -11.69
N THR A 87 -0.91 6.56 -12.05
CA THR A 87 0.51 6.91 -12.11
C THR A 87 1.18 6.84 -10.74
N LEU A 88 0.53 7.35 -9.69
CA LEU A 88 1.03 7.28 -8.33
C LEU A 88 1.08 5.85 -7.81
N LEU A 89 0.04 5.04 -8.07
CA LEU A 89 0.04 3.64 -7.68
C LEU A 89 1.16 2.85 -8.39
N ALA A 90 1.38 3.10 -9.67
CA ALA A 90 2.50 2.51 -10.40
C ALA A 90 3.86 2.92 -9.82
N ALA A 91 4.03 4.21 -9.47
CA ALA A 91 5.24 4.70 -8.82
C ALA A 91 5.47 4.02 -7.46
N LEU A 92 4.44 3.93 -6.61
CA LEU A 92 4.53 3.27 -5.30
C LEU A 92 4.89 1.78 -5.42
N ARG A 93 4.36 1.08 -6.42
CA ARG A 93 4.70 -0.33 -6.70
C ARG A 93 6.12 -0.53 -7.21
N SER A 94 6.73 0.51 -7.78
CA SER A 94 8.13 0.47 -8.23
C SER A 94 9.14 0.70 -7.10
N LEU A 95 8.66 1.13 -5.92
CA LEU A 95 9.53 1.37 -4.77
C LEU A 95 9.83 0.07 -4.03
N ASP A 96 11.08 -0.10 -3.62
CA ASP A 96 11.48 -1.14 -2.66
C ASP A 96 11.04 -0.78 -1.22
N ALA A 97 11.22 -1.71 -0.28
CA ALA A 97 10.82 -1.52 1.11
C ALA A 97 11.54 -0.34 1.79
N GLY A 98 12.83 -0.13 1.52
CA GLY A 98 13.58 0.98 2.11
C GLY A 98 13.14 2.34 1.56
N GLN A 99 12.80 2.40 0.27
CA GLN A 99 12.23 3.59 -0.33
C GLN A 99 10.81 3.89 0.18
N LEU A 100 9.99 2.87 0.41
CA LEU A 100 8.66 3.02 1.00
C LEU A 100 8.74 3.51 2.44
N GLU A 101 9.69 3.02 3.22
CA GLU A 101 9.97 3.52 4.57
C GLU A 101 10.35 5.00 4.56
N GLN A 102 11.24 5.40 3.65
CA GLN A 102 11.62 6.80 3.46
C GLN A 102 10.43 7.68 3.09
N LEU A 103 9.59 7.23 2.15
CA LEU A 103 8.38 7.94 1.75
C LEU A 103 7.36 8.02 2.89
N ALA A 104 7.22 6.97 3.70
CA ALA A 104 6.36 6.95 4.87
C ALA A 104 6.81 7.99 5.91
N MET A 105 8.11 8.10 6.19
CA MET A 105 8.64 9.14 7.06
C MET A 105 8.34 10.55 6.53
N LEU A 106 8.51 10.78 5.22
CA LEU A 106 8.16 12.06 4.59
C LEU A 106 6.66 12.34 4.69
N ALA A 107 5.81 11.37 4.39
CA ALA A 107 4.35 11.50 4.45
C ALA A 107 3.85 11.95 5.83
N GLN A 108 4.48 11.47 6.91
CA GLN A 108 4.16 11.86 8.28
C GLN A 108 4.67 13.26 8.64
N ARG A 109 5.80 13.69 8.07
CA ARG A 109 6.40 15.01 8.30
C ARG A 109 5.78 16.12 7.45
N THR A 110 5.20 15.79 6.30
CA THR A 110 4.65 16.78 5.36
C THR A 110 3.27 17.30 5.81
N PRO A 111 3.14 18.63 6.05
CA PRO A 111 1.86 19.25 6.39
C PRO A 111 0.81 19.03 5.29
N PRO A 112 -0.50 18.99 5.62
CA PRO A 112 -1.57 18.74 4.65
C PRO A 112 -1.48 19.55 3.36
N GLN A 113 -1.17 20.85 3.46
CA GLN A 113 -1.08 21.77 2.32
C GLN A 113 0.10 21.50 1.36
N GLU A 114 1.12 20.75 1.78
CA GLU A 114 2.32 20.45 0.99
C GLU A 114 2.30 19.06 0.36
N ARG A 115 1.31 18.21 0.72
CA ARG A 115 1.26 16.80 0.28
C ARG A 115 1.08 16.67 -1.22
N ASP A 116 0.33 17.59 -1.82
CA ASP A 116 0.14 17.66 -3.27
C ASP A 116 1.48 17.91 -3.98
N GLY A 117 2.25 18.89 -3.48
CA GLY A 117 3.60 19.15 -3.97
C GLY A 117 4.56 17.98 -3.77
N LEU A 118 4.47 17.25 -2.65
CA LEU A 118 5.28 16.04 -2.43
C LEU A 118 4.93 14.94 -3.43
N ARG A 119 3.64 14.71 -3.72
CA ARG A 119 3.20 13.74 -4.74
C ARG A 119 3.72 14.13 -6.12
N ASP A 120 3.56 15.38 -6.52
CA ASP A 120 4.00 15.87 -7.82
C ASP A 120 5.52 15.76 -7.97
N ALA A 121 6.27 16.12 -6.93
CA ALA A 121 7.73 16.01 -6.92
C ALA A 121 8.20 14.56 -7.03
N LEU A 122 7.54 13.61 -6.36
CA LEU A 122 7.79 12.18 -6.46
C LEU A 122 7.53 11.64 -7.88
N LEU A 123 6.43 12.08 -8.50
CA LEU A 123 6.02 11.71 -9.86
C LEU A 123 6.94 12.30 -10.93
N ALA A 124 7.51 13.48 -10.69
CA ALA A 124 8.48 14.12 -11.57
C ALA A 124 9.85 13.40 -11.58
N GLN A 125 10.17 12.58 -10.58
CA GLN A 125 11.42 11.81 -10.57
C GLN A 125 11.35 10.62 -11.51
N ALA A 126 12.41 10.43 -12.32
CA ALA A 126 12.61 9.18 -13.04
C ALA A 126 12.82 8.01 -12.04
N PRO A 127 12.42 6.78 -12.39
CA PRO A 127 12.57 5.62 -11.48
C PRO A 127 13.99 5.46 -10.92
N ALA A 128 15.01 5.65 -11.77
CA ALA A 128 16.42 5.51 -11.39
C ALA A 128 16.91 6.56 -10.38
N THR A 129 16.30 7.76 -10.34
CA THR A 129 16.75 8.86 -9.46
C THR A 129 15.92 8.97 -8.19
N ARG A 130 14.79 8.26 -8.10
CA ARG A 130 13.83 8.37 -6.99
C ARG A 130 14.44 8.01 -5.63
N SER A 131 15.32 7.01 -5.55
CA SER A 131 16.03 6.66 -4.31
C SER A 131 16.89 7.81 -3.78
N ALA A 132 17.72 8.40 -4.63
CA ALA A 132 18.58 9.53 -4.26
C ALA A 132 17.74 10.76 -3.89
N TRP A 133 16.62 10.99 -4.59
CA TRP A 133 15.71 12.08 -4.27
C TRP A 133 15.06 11.91 -2.89
N LEU A 134 14.54 10.72 -2.54
CA LEU A 134 13.94 10.45 -1.23
C LEU A 134 14.93 10.70 -0.09
N LYS A 135 16.17 10.22 -0.23
CA LYS A 135 17.25 10.45 0.75
C LYS A 135 17.53 11.94 0.95
N ARG A 136 17.57 12.73 -0.13
CA ARG A 136 17.78 14.18 -0.05
C ARG A 136 16.62 14.91 0.62
N GLN A 137 15.37 14.48 0.42
CA GLN A 137 14.22 15.09 1.09
C GLN A 137 14.23 14.85 2.60
N LEU A 138 14.66 13.67 3.04
CA LEU A 138 14.73 13.35 4.47
C LEU A 138 15.83 14.09 5.23
N ALA A 139 16.91 14.47 4.54
CA ALA A 139 18.03 15.22 5.09
C ALA A 139 17.75 16.72 5.26
N ARG A 140 16.58 17.20 4.81
CA ARG A 140 16.09 18.57 5.02
C ARG A 140 15.25 18.62 6.29
#